data_AF-A0A937DNP6-F1
#
_entry.id   AF-A0A937DNP6-F1
#
_cell.length_a   1.000
_cell.length_b   1.000
_cell.length_c   1.000
_cell.angle_alpha   90.00
_cell.angle_beta   90.00
_cell.angle_gamma   90.00
#
_symmetry.space_group_name_H-M   'P 1'
#
loop_
_entity.id
_entity.type
_entity.pdbx_description
1 polymer ?
#
loop_
_entity_poly.entity_id
_entity_poly.type
_entity_poly.pdbx_seq_one_letter_code
_entity_poly.pdbx_strand_id
1 'polypeptide(L)'
;MSKVHVVVITHTPRHIRRTLMGVAMQRRAADSITVSIDGDGADVVQVVRDAAAEFGVAVNLVTRAHQGVCRSAQVRNNGARAAIEGGAGMDDILVFFDGDCCPAPDALERFELLFKKRGKKPVALVIGHWITLSETQTKAFDEGALRMGSWPVTPSDEELAKLPRRQRRYNRQLALRRLGLSKGHKPKLASGNFAIRVGEFVAVNGFDEMYEGYGQEDDDLGRRVYKHGGRAVMGVDQCLVFHQWHPTRQPGALETAPGVQRFKKPFGIEAERGLKNPKEQPMPRVEVVGERARAGGDLGGRVTIGA
;
A
#
# COMPACT_ATOMS: atom_id res chain seq x y z
N MET A 1 -7.47 -4.31 20.41
CA MET A 1 -6.37 -3.82 19.55
C MET A 1 -6.95 -3.59 18.17
N SER A 2 -6.58 -2.51 17.47
CA SER A 2 -6.98 -2.33 16.07
C SER A 2 -6.34 -3.42 15.21
N LYS A 3 -7.14 -4.07 14.36
CA LYS A 3 -6.64 -5.02 13.36
C LYS A 3 -5.94 -4.27 12.23
N VAL A 4 -5.04 -4.98 11.54
CA VAL A 4 -4.24 -4.47 10.42
C VAL A 4 -4.59 -5.28 9.18
N HIS A 5 -5.25 -4.63 8.24
CA HIS A 5 -5.69 -5.21 6.97
C HIS A 5 -4.81 -4.66 5.84
N VAL A 6 -4.16 -5.55 5.09
CA VAL A 6 -3.27 -5.16 4.00
C VAL A 6 -4.02 -5.21 2.67
N VAL A 7 -3.88 -4.16 1.87
CA VAL A 7 -4.37 -4.06 0.50
C VAL A 7 -3.17 -3.84 -0.42
N VAL A 8 -2.85 -4.85 -1.24
CA VAL A 8 -1.85 -4.74 -2.29
C VAL A 8 -2.56 -4.54 -3.62
N ILE A 9 -2.12 -3.57 -4.43
CA ILE A 9 -2.67 -3.40 -5.78
C ILE A 9 -1.64 -3.75 -6.86
N THR A 10 -2.08 -4.34 -7.98
CA THR A 10 -1.21 -4.59 -9.13
C THR A 10 -1.99 -4.69 -10.43
N HIS A 11 -1.31 -4.53 -11.56
CA HIS A 11 -1.80 -4.81 -12.92
C HIS A 11 -0.86 -5.75 -13.69
N THR A 12 0.13 -6.32 -13.01
CA THR A 12 1.24 -7.08 -13.63
C THR A 12 1.74 -8.18 -12.69
N PRO A 13 2.20 -9.33 -13.21
CA PRO A 13 2.85 -10.37 -12.40
C PRO A 13 4.23 -9.94 -11.89
N ARG A 14 4.81 -8.90 -12.49
CA ARG A 14 6.12 -8.37 -12.09
C ARG A 14 6.13 -8.01 -10.60
N HIS A 15 7.08 -8.57 -9.87
CA HIS A 15 7.42 -8.27 -8.47
C HIS A 15 6.35 -8.62 -7.41
N ILE A 16 5.10 -8.90 -7.79
CA ILE A 16 3.99 -9.13 -6.84
C ILE A 16 4.26 -10.30 -5.90
N ARG A 17 4.91 -11.38 -6.37
CA ARG A 17 5.28 -12.50 -5.50
C ARG A 17 6.17 -12.07 -4.34
N ARG A 18 7.18 -11.22 -4.59
CA ARG A 18 8.09 -10.71 -3.55
C ARG A 18 7.38 -9.75 -2.60
N THR A 19 6.49 -8.91 -3.12
CA THR A 19 5.65 -8.05 -2.28
C THR A 19 4.74 -8.88 -1.37
N LEU A 20 4.10 -9.92 -1.89
CA LEU A 20 3.28 -10.83 -1.10
C LEU A 20 4.11 -11.63 -0.08
N MET A 21 5.33 -12.05 -0.43
CA MET A 21 6.27 -12.64 0.53
C MET A 21 6.56 -11.66 1.67
N GLY A 22 6.87 -10.40 1.36
CA GLY A 22 7.10 -9.36 2.36
C GLY A 22 5.91 -9.18 3.29
N VAL A 23 4.68 -9.23 2.78
CA VAL A 23 3.46 -9.17 3.59
C VAL A 23 3.25 -10.42 4.44
N ALA A 24 3.51 -11.61 3.88
CA ALA A 24 3.34 -12.89 4.57
C ALA A 24 4.35 -13.10 5.71
N MET A 25 5.59 -12.61 5.53
CA MET A 25 6.71 -12.78 6.46
C MET A 25 6.83 -11.63 7.50
N GLN A 26 5.76 -10.85 7.70
CA GLN A 26 5.76 -9.79 8.70
C GLN A 26 5.83 -10.35 10.12
N ARG A 27 6.67 -9.75 10.98
CA ARG A 27 6.76 -10.09 12.41
C ARG A 27 5.41 -9.96 13.11
N ARG A 28 4.66 -8.93 12.74
CA ARG A 28 3.23 -8.78 13.01
C ARG A 28 2.48 -9.22 11.76
N ALA A 29 1.93 -10.43 11.75
CA ALA A 29 1.13 -10.95 10.64
C ALA A 29 -0.04 -10.00 10.30
N ALA A 30 -0.52 -9.92 9.07
CA ALA A 30 -1.73 -9.16 8.76
C ALA A 30 -3.00 -9.90 9.24
N ASP A 31 -4.02 -9.17 9.70
CA ASP A 31 -5.32 -9.72 10.07
C ASP A 31 -6.13 -10.19 8.86
N SER A 32 -6.00 -9.48 7.74
CA SER A 32 -6.37 -9.98 6.40
C SER A 32 -5.43 -9.42 5.34
N ILE A 33 -5.30 -10.16 4.24
CA ILE A 33 -4.51 -9.77 3.07
C ILE A 33 -5.47 -9.72 1.89
N THR A 34 -5.52 -8.59 1.20
CA THR A 34 -6.28 -8.41 -0.03
C THR A 34 -5.32 -8.04 -1.14
N VAL A 35 -5.39 -8.75 -2.27
CA VAL A 35 -4.65 -8.39 -3.48
C VAL A 35 -5.68 -8.00 -4.54
N SER A 36 -5.67 -6.74 -4.97
CA SER A 36 -6.58 -6.22 -5.99
C SER A 36 -5.86 -6.02 -7.32
N ILE A 37 -6.37 -6.66 -8.35
CA ILE A 37 -5.75 -6.79 -9.67
C ILE A 37 -6.58 -6.03 -10.71
N ASP A 38 -5.89 -5.20 -11.48
CA ASP A 38 -6.38 -4.54 -12.70
C ASP A 38 -5.80 -5.22 -13.94
N GLY A 39 -6.47 -6.26 -14.43
CA GLY A 39 -5.85 -7.12 -15.44
C GLY A 39 -6.73 -8.29 -15.85
N ASP A 40 -6.70 -8.60 -17.14
CA ASP A 40 -7.31 -9.80 -17.72
C ASP A 40 -6.34 -11.00 -17.74
N GLY A 41 -5.09 -10.78 -17.31
CA GLY A 41 -4.04 -11.77 -17.35
C GLY A 41 -4.25 -12.88 -16.33
N ALA A 42 -4.45 -14.11 -16.81
CA ALA A 42 -4.40 -15.31 -15.97
C ALA A 42 -3.03 -15.46 -15.27
N ASP A 43 -1.98 -14.82 -15.80
CA ASP A 43 -0.61 -14.86 -15.28
C ASP A 43 -0.47 -14.21 -13.89
N VAL A 44 -0.97 -12.99 -13.69
CA VAL A 44 -0.89 -12.31 -12.39
C VAL A 44 -1.74 -12.99 -11.32
N VAL A 45 -2.92 -13.49 -11.71
CA VAL A 45 -3.80 -14.28 -10.83
C VAL A 45 -3.09 -15.55 -10.39
N GLN A 46 -2.48 -16.30 -11.32
CA GLN A 46 -1.77 -17.53 -11.01
C GLN A 46 -0.57 -17.27 -10.10
N VAL A 47 0.23 -16.24 -10.37
CA VAL A 47 1.37 -15.87 -9.51
C VAL A 47 0.93 -15.58 -8.07
N VAL A 48 -0.22 -14.92 -7.88
CA VAL A 48 -0.75 -14.64 -6.53
C VAL A 48 -1.26 -15.92 -5.86
N ARG A 49 -1.93 -16.82 -6.59
CA ARG A 49 -2.38 -18.11 -6.05
C ARG A 49 -1.21 -18.99 -5.61
N ASP A 50 -0.22 -19.13 -6.46
CA ASP A 50 0.97 -19.94 -6.19
C ASP A 50 1.73 -19.38 -4.99
N ALA A 51 1.91 -18.05 -4.94
CA ALA A 51 2.56 -17.38 -3.82
C ALA A 51 1.76 -17.49 -2.52
N ALA A 52 0.43 -17.37 -2.56
CA ALA A 52 -0.43 -17.53 -1.39
C ALA A 52 -0.33 -18.95 -0.80
N ALA A 53 -0.32 -19.97 -1.68
CA ALA A 53 -0.11 -21.36 -1.29
C ALA A 53 1.31 -21.60 -0.74
N GLU A 54 2.34 -21.12 -1.44
CA GLU A 54 3.75 -21.24 -1.04
C GLU A 54 4.01 -20.61 0.33
N PHE A 55 3.43 -19.45 0.60
CA PHE A 55 3.65 -18.72 1.86
C PHE A 55 2.65 -19.08 2.96
N GLY A 56 1.70 -19.98 2.70
CA GLY A 56 0.71 -20.42 3.68
C GLY A 56 -0.16 -19.27 4.21
N VAL A 57 -0.61 -18.38 3.32
CA VAL A 57 -1.49 -17.26 3.67
C VAL A 57 -2.78 -17.30 2.86
N ALA A 58 -3.89 -16.96 3.52
CA ALA A 58 -5.17 -16.71 2.85
C ALA A 58 -5.19 -15.27 2.29
N VAL A 59 -5.56 -15.13 1.02
CA VAL A 59 -5.63 -13.87 0.30
C VAL A 59 -7.03 -13.68 -0.28
N ASN A 60 -7.66 -12.53 0.02
CA ASN A 60 -8.83 -12.05 -0.71
C ASN A 60 -8.36 -11.50 -2.06
N LEU A 61 -8.52 -12.29 -3.11
CA LEU A 61 -8.12 -11.93 -4.46
C LEU A 61 -9.28 -11.21 -5.16
N VAL A 62 -9.07 -9.93 -5.47
CA VAL A 62 -10.05 -9.09 -6.15
C VAL A 62 -9.59 -8.88 -7.59
N THR A 63 -10.39 -9.27 -8.56
CA THR A 63 -10.02 -9.18 -9.99
C THR A 63 -11.04 -8.35 -10.75
N ARG A 64 -10.58 -7.50 -11.66
CA ARG A 64 -11.41 -6.82 -12.66
C ARG A 64 -10.67 -6.72 -13.98
N ALA A 65 -11.44 -6.68 -15.07
CA ALA A 65 -10.91 -6.49 -16.41
C ALA A 65 -10.22 -5.13 -16.57
N HIS A 66 -9.12 -5.10 -17.32
CA HIS A 66 -8.35 -3.87 -17.52
C HIS A 66 -9.03 -2.98 -18.57
N GLN A 67 -9.23 -1.70 -18.26
CA GLN A 67 -9.99 -0.78 -19.12
C GLN A 67 -9.12 -0.01 -20.13
N GLY A 68 -7.95 -0.55 -20.48
CA GLY A 68 -6.98 0.09 -21.39
C GLY A 68 -6.23 1.30 -20.82
N VAL A 69 -6.66 1.84 -19.67
CA VAL A 69 -6.02 2.95 -18.96
C VAL A 69 -5.87 2.59 -17.48
N CYS A 70 -4.81 3.07 -16.83
CA CYS A 70 -4.60 2.87 -15.40
C CYS A 70 -5.79 3.42 -14.59
N ARG A 71 -6.34 2.59 -13.69
CA ARG A 71 -7.45 2.92 -12.79
C ARG A 71 -7.09 2.71 -11.33
N SER A 72 -5.89 3.11 -10.92
CA SER A 72 -5.32 2.83 -9.59
C SER A 72 -6.26 3.19 -8.42
N ALA A 73 -7.01 4.30 -8.52
CA ALA A 73 -8.03 4.71 -7.54
C ALA A 73 -9.13 3.64 -7.38
N GLN A 74 -9.68 3.12 -8.48
CA GLN A 74 -10.72 2.08 -8.47
C GLN A 74 -10.18 0.78 -7.88
N VAL A 75 -8.96 0.38 -8.27
CA VAL A 75 -8.31 -0.84 -7.75
C VAL A 75 -8.12 -0.78 -6.24
N ARG A 76 -7.64 0.36 -5.73
CA ARG A 76 -7.47 0.55 -4.28
C ARG A 76 -8.81 0.55 -3.55
N ASN A 77 -9.83 1.19 -4.12
CA ASN A 77 -11.19 1.15 -3.56
C ASN A 77 -11.78 -0.26 -3.55
N ASN A 78 -11.55 -1.06 -4.60
CA ASN A 78 -12.01 -2.44 -4.68
C ASN A 78 -11.34 -3.32 -3.63
N GLY A 79 -10.01 -3.20 -3.46
CA GLY A 79 -9.30 -3.91 -2.39
C GLY A 79 -9.76 -3.48 -0.99
N ALA A 80 -9.95 -2.18 -0.76
CA ALA A 80 -10.47 -1.69 0.52
C ALA A 80 -11.91 -2.16 0.78
N ARG A 81 -12.77 -2.17 -0.23
CA ARG A 81 -14.14 -2.67 -0.14
C ARG A 81 -14.17 -4.15 0.25
N ALA A 82 -13.37 -4.99 -0.41
CA ALA A 82 -13.26 -6.41 -0.06
C ALA A 82 -12.72 -6.61 1.38
N ALA A 83 -11.79 -5.78 1.85
CA ALA A 83 -11.32 -5.83 3.24
C ALA A 83 -12.42 -5.45 4.25
N ILE A 84 -13.23 -4.42 3.94
CA ILE A 84 -14.35 -3.96 4.78
C ILE A 84 -15.48 -4.99 4.80
N GLU A 85 -15.88 -5.52 3.64
CA GLU A 85 -16.88 -6.59 3.52
C GLU A 85 -16.42 -7.88 4.20
N GLY A 86 -15.10 -8.14 4.19
CA GLY A 86 -14.44 -9.20 4.94
C GLY A 86 -14.34 -8.96 6.45
N GLY A 87 -14.90 -7.88 6.98
CA GLY A 87 -15.04 -7.62 8.42
C GLY A 87 -14.06 -6.62 9.03
N ALA A 88 -13.37 -5.80 8.23
CA ALA A 88 -12.58 -4.69 8.78
C ALA A 88 -13.48 -3.63 9.42
N GLY A 89 -13.28 -3.37 10.72
CA GLY A 89 -14.06 -2.42 11.50
C GLY A 89 -13.55 -0.97 11.36
N MET A 90 -14.37 0.00 11.75
CA MET A 90 -14.04 1.44 11.58
C MET A 90 -12.76 1.89 12.33
N ASP A 91 -12.44 1.23 13.44
CA ASP A 91 -11.24 1.50 14.25
C ASP A 91 -10.00 0.74 13.77
N ASP A 92 -10.15 -0.15 12.79
CA ASP A 92 -9.07 -0.93 12.20
C ASP A 92 -8.28 -0.10 11.18
N ILE A 93 -7.13 -0.65 10.77
CA ILE A 93 -6.15 0.01 9.90
C ILE A 93 -6.13 -0.69 8.54
N LEU A 94 -6.26 0.07 7.47
CA LEU A 94 -5.92 -0.35 6.11
C LEU A 94 -4.49 0.09 5.80
N VAL A 95 -3.64 -0.84 5.39
CA VAL A 95 -2.26 -0.58 4.92
C VAL A 95 -2.21 -0.87 3.43
N PHE A 96 -1.75 0.10 2.64
CA PHE A 96 -1.68 -0.02 1.18
C PHE A 96 -0.24 -0.15 0.71
N PHE A 97 -0.03 -1.12 -0.19
CA PHE A 97 1.21 -1.30 -0.94
C PHE A 97 0.93 -1.44 -2.44
N ASP A 98 1.87 -1.00 -3.26
CA ASP A 98 1.88 -1.32 -4.69
C ASP A 98 2.54 -2.70 -4.91
N GLY A 99 2.24 -3.37 -6.03
CA GLY A 99 2.70 -4.72 -6.31
C GLY A 99 4.23 -4.89 -6.42
N ASP A 100 4.98 -3.81 -6.54
CA ASP A 100 6.44 -3.75 -6.55
C ASP A 100 7.05 -3.22 -5.24
N CYS A 101 6.22 -2.93 -4.24
CA CYS A 101 6.61 -2.34 -2.97
C CYS A 101 6.66 -3.40 -1.87
N CYS A 102 7.79 -4.10 -1.73
CA CYS A 102 7.96 -5.12 -0.69
C CYS A 102 8.18 -4.49 0.70
N PRO A 103 7.31 -4.73 1.70
CA PRO A 103 7.52 -4.18 3.04
C PRO A 103 8.71 -4.83 3.76
N ALA A 104 9.40 -4.05 4.59
CA ALA A 104 10.40 -4.57 5.52
C ALA A 104 9.73 -5.44 6.60
N PRO A 105 10.45 -6.40 7.22
CA PRO A 105 9.85 -7.40 8.13
C PRO A 105 9.05 -6.85 9.32
N ASP A 106 9.31 -5.63 9.76
CA ASP A 106 8.61 -4.96 10.87
C ASP A 106 7.62 -3.86 10.42
N ALA A 107 7.37 -3.68 9.12
CA ALA A 107 6.58 -2.56 8.62
C ALA A 107 5.16 -2.48 9.22
N LEU A 108 4.44 -3.60 9.33
CA LEU A 108 3.08 -3.63 9.89
C LEU A 108 3.06 -3.30 11.39
N GLU A 109 4.03 -3.80 12.15
CA GLU A 109 4.20 -3.45 13.56
C GLU A 109 4.45 -1.94 13.71
N ARG A 110 5.30 -1.37 12.85
CA ARG A 110 5.62 0.07 12.86
C ARG A 110 4.41 0.92 12.54
N PHE A 111 3.57 0.50 11.59
CA PHE A 111 2.28 1.15 11.33
C PHE A 111 1.39 1.10 12.58
N GLU A 112 1.21 -0.07 13.17
CA GLU A 112 0.38 -0.24 14.37
C GLU A 112 0.84 0.68 15.52
N LEU A 113 2.16 0.76 15.77
CA LEU A 113 2.75 1.65 16.77
C LEU A 113 2.48 3.13 16.48
N LEU A 114 2.54 3.55 15.21
CA LEU A 114 2.24 4.93 14.82
C LEU A 114 0.78 5.30 15.06
N PHE A 115 -0.16 4.39 14.86
CA PHE A 115 -1.58 4.61 15.17
C PHE A 115 -1.87 4.71 16.67
N LYS A 116 -0.99 4.19 17.53
CA LYS A 116 -1.05 4.30 19.00
C LYS A 116 -0.48 5.62 19.53
N LYS A 117 0.12 6.47 18.68
CA LYS A 117 0.69 7.77 19.13
C LYS A 117 -0.40 8.69 19.69
N ARG A 118 -0.19 9.14 20.93
CA ARG A 118 -1.08 10.09 21.62
C ARG A 118 -1.09 11.47 20.94
N GLY A 119 -2.20 12.18 21.11
CA GLY A 119 -2.37 13.55 20.64
C GLY A 119 -3.80 14.05 20.77
N LYS A 120 -4.05 15.29 20.36
CA LYS A 120 -5.37 15.95 20.44
C LYS A 120 -6.51 15.18 19.75
N LYS A 121 -6.17 14.38 18.73
CA LYS A 121 -7.07 13.47 18.02
C LYS A 121 -6.35 12.15 17.78
N PRO A 122 -7.06 11.02 17.64
CA PRO A 122 -6.48 9.77 17.15
C PRO A 122 -5.77 9.99 15.81
N VAL A 123 -4.69 9.25 15.57
CA VAL A 123 -4.04 9.23 14.26
C VAL A 123 -5.00 8.64 13.24
N ALA A 124 -5.26 9.36 12.15
CA ALA A 124 -6.15 8.94 11.07
C ALA A 124 -5.37 8.39 9.87
N LEU A 125 -4.18 8.95 9.60
CA LEU A 125 -3.35 8.63 8.44
C LEU A 125 -1.87 8.54 8.85
N VAL A 126 -1.18 7.52 8.36
CA VAL A 126 0.28 7.37 8.43
C VAL A 126 0.83 7.46 7.00
N ILE A 127 1.69 8.44 6.75
CA ILE A 127 2.33 8.62 5.45
C ILE A 127 3.72 7.98 5.49
N GLY A 128 3.91 6.94 4.68
CA GLY A 128 5.19 6.27 4.49
C GLY A 128 5.98 6.82 3.29
N HIS A 129 7.06 6.13 2.97
CA HIS A 129 7.83 6.28 1.75
C HIS A 129 8.61 4.99 1.48
N TRP A 130 9.36 4.91 0.39
CA TRP A 130 10.14 3.72 0.07
C TRP A 130 11.62 4.02 -0.10
N ILE A 131 12.39 2.94 -0.01
CA ILE A 131 13.76 2.85 -0.51
C ILE A 131 13.64 2.43 -1.97
N THR A 132 14.04 3.30 -2.90
CA THR A 132 14.04 3.00 -4.33
C THR A 132 15.21 2.09 -4.64
N LEU A 133 14.94 0.85 -5.06
CA LEU A 133 15.99 -0.06 -5.48
C LEU A 133 16.44 0.24 -6.90
N SER A 134 17.74 0.07 -7.14
CA SER A 134 18.30 -0.04 -8.49
C SER A 134 17.89 -1.36 -9.15
N GLU A 135 18.07 -1.44 -10.46
CA GLU A 135 17.89 -2.69 -11.21
C GLU A 135 18.78 -3.81 -10.65
N THR A 136 20.05 -3.49 -10.33
CA THR A 136 21.00 -4.43 -9.75
C THR A 136 20.56 -4.93 -8.38
N GLN A 137 20.14 -4.04 -7.47
CA GLN A 137 19.60 -4.44 -6.16
C GLN A 137 18.32 -5.29 -6.31
N THR A 138 17.48 -4.98 -7.29
CA THR A 138 16.25 -5.74 -7.55
C THR A 138 16.55 -7.14 -8.09
N LYS A 139 17.59 -7.29 -8.91
CA LYS A 139 18.08 -8.60 -9.38
C LYS A 139 18.71 -9.41 -8.24
N ALA A 140 19.48 -8.75 -7.37
CA ALA A 140 20.14 -9.36 -6.21
C ALA A 140 19.25 -9.47 -4.96
N PHE A 141 17.94 -9.35 -5.12
CA PHE A 141 16.99 -9.39 -4.00
C PHE A 141 17.00 -10.77 -3.33
N ASP A 142 17.37 -10.81 -2.05
CA ASP A 142 17.51 -12.03 -1.27
C ASP A 142 16.18 -12.41 -0.59
N GLU A 143 15.46 -13.33 -1.22
CA GLU A 143 14.22 -13.90 -0.67
C GLU A 143 14.48 -14.78 0.56
N GLY A 144 15.66 -15.40 0.67
CA GLY A 144 16.05 -16.20 1.84
C GLY A 144 16.20 -15.32 3.08
N ALA A 145 16.89 -14.19 2.94
CA ALA A 145 17.00 -13.19 4.01
C ALA A 145 15.62 -12.69 4.47
N LEU A 146 14.71 -12.42 3.52
CA LEU A 146 13.35 -11.98 3.83
C LEU A 146 12.54 -13.03 4.61
N ARG A 147 12.63 -14.31 4.22
CA ARG A 147 12.01 -15.43 4.96
C ARG A 147 12.55 -15.56 6.39
N MET A 148 13.83 -15.21 6.61
CA MET A 148 14.44 -15.17 7.94
C MET A 148 14.15 -13.88 8.73
N GLY A 149 13.27 -13.01 8.23
CA GLY A 149 12.91 -11.76 8.91
C GLY A 149 13.99 -10.68 8.87
N SER A 150 14.90 -10.79 7.90
CA SER A 150 15.95 -9.80 7.57
C SER A 150 15.57 -9.00 6.33
N TRP A 151 16.31 -7.93 6.04
CA TRP A 151 16.08 -7.14 4.84
C TRP A 151 16.58 -7.91 3.61
N PRO A 152 15.83 -7.88 2.48
CA PRO A 152 16.18 -8.60 1.26
C PRO A 152 17.32 -7.95 0.48
N VAL A 153 17.71 -6.74 0.88
CA VAL A 153 18.78 -5.95 0.29
C VAL A 153 19.46 -5.16 1.40
N THR A 154 20.72 -4.81 1.19
CA THR A 154 21.46 -3.88 2.04
C THR A 154 21.55 -2.53 1.33
N PRO A 155 20.72 -1.54 1.71
CA PRO A 155 20.84 -0.19 1.17
C PRO A 155 22.15 0.45 1.62
N SER A 156 22.71 1.32 0.78
CA SER A 156 23.85 2.15 1.12
C SER A 156 23.52 3.17 2.21
N ASP A 157 24.53 3.66 2.92
CA ASP A 157 24.39 4.73 3.91
C ASP A 157 23.74 5.99 3.31
N GLU A 158 24.00 6.28 2.04
CA GLU A 158 23.40 7.42 1.34
C GLU A 158 21.89 7.23 1.14
N GLU A 159 21.46 6.03 0.75
CA GLU A 159 20.04 5.67 0.64
C GLU A 159 19.34 5.77 2.00
N LEU A 160 19.97 5.23 3.06
CA LEU A 160 19.43 5.30 4.42
C LEU A 160 19.34 6.74 4.94
N ALA A 161 20.35 7.57 4.67
CA ALA A 161 20.37 8.97 5.11
C ALA A 161 19.26 9.83 4.48
N LYS A 162 18.71 9.43 3.32
CA LYS A 162 17.58 10.12 2.67
C LYS A 162 16.29 10.01 3.48
N LEU A 163 16.07 8.92 4.21
CA LEU A 163 14.85 8.64 4.96
C LEU A 163 14.61 9.63 6.12
N PRO A 164 15.52 9.79 7.12
CA PRO A 164 15.30 10.73 8.22
C PRO A 164 15.31 12.20 7.75
N ARG A 165 16.05 12.52 6.68
CA ARG A 165 15.99 13.85 6.04
C ARG A 165 14.59 14.14 5.49
N ARG A 166 13.98 13.16 4.82
CA ARG A 166 12.61 13.26 4.28
C ARG A 166 11.57 13.29 5.41
N GLN A 167 11.71 12.46 6.44
CA GLN A 167 10.86 12.46 7.63
C GLN A 167 10.82 13.87 8.26
N ARG A 168 11.97 14.49 8.52
CA ARG A 168 12.06 15.86 9.07
C ARG A 168 11.39 16.89 8.17
N ARG A 169 11.61 16.80 6.85
CA ARG A 169 10.99 17.69 5.87
C ARG A 169 9.46 17.56 5.88
N TYR A 170 8.93 16.34 5.92
CA TYR A 170 7.48 16.11 5.93
C TYR A 170 6.84 16.55 7.26
N ASN A 171 7.50 16.32 8.38
CA ASN A 171 7.06 16.84 9.68
C ASN A 171 7.00 18.37 9.68
N ARG A 172 8.02 19.05 9.11
CA ARG A 172 8.00 20.51 8.93
C ARG A 172 6.84 20.95 8.05
N GLN A 173 6.57 20.26 6.94
CA GLN A 173 5.44 20.58 6.04
C GLN A 173 4.10 20.42 6.75
N LEU A 174 3.93 19.36 7.56
CA LEU A 174 2.71 19.13 8.33
C LEU A 174 2.51 20.21 9.41
N ALA A 175 3.58 20.62 10.09
CA ALA A 175 3.54 21.71 11.07
C ALA A 175 3.18 23.05 10.41
N LEU A 176 3.87 23.41 9.33
CA LEU A 176 3.59 24.64 8.57
C LEU A 176 2.17 24.64 7.99
N ARG A 177 1.66 23.49 7.54
CA ARG A 177 0.29 23.38 7.03
C ARG A 177 -0.75 23.70 8.09
N ARG A 178 -0.56 23.29 9.35
CA ARG A 178 -1.44 23.65 10.47
C ARG A 178 -1.47 25.16 10.73
N LEU A 179 -0.44 25.88 10.30
CA LEU A 179 -0.33 27.34 10.40
C LEU A 179 -0.77 28.05 9.10
N GLY A 180 -1.23 27.34 8.08
CA GLY A 180 -1.54 27.91 6.76
C GLY A 180 -0.30 28.29 5.93
N LEU A 181 0.91 27.89 6.34
CA LEU A 181 2.20 28.28 5.75
C LEU A 181 2.81 27.21 4.83
N SER A 182 2.01 26.27 4.34
CA SER A 182 2.47 25.20 3.44
C SER A 182 1.51 25.05 2.27
N LYS A 183 2.02 24.57 1.13
CA LYS A 183 1.15 24.20 0.00
C LYS A 183 0.13 23.17 0.48
N GLY A 184 -1.14 23.35 0.12
CA GLY A 184 -2.24 22.50 0.60
C GLY A 184 -2.12 21.02 0.24
N HIS A 185 -1.25 20.63 -0.69
CA HIS A 185 -0.97 19.24 -1.05
C HIS A 185 0.26 18.65 -0.34
N LYS A 186 0.89 19.39 0.60
CA LYS A 186 2.08 18.93 1.33
C LYS A 186 1.74 18.59 2.79
N PRO A 187 2.39 17.60 3.42
CA PRO A 187 3.26 16.60 2.78
C PRO A 187 2.48 15.75 1.78
N LYS A 188 3.19 15.29 0.75
CA LYS A 188 2.62 14.42 -0.28
C LYS A 188 2.30 13.04 0.30
N LEU A 189 1.18 12.46 -0.11
CA LEU A 189 0.93 11.05 0.13
C LEU A 189 1.68 10.25 -0.93
N ALA A 190 2.08 9.03 -0.61
CA ALA A 190 2.71 8.13 -1.56
C ALA A 190 1.93 6.82 -1.50
N SER A 191 1.04 6.58 -2.47
CA SER A 191 0.06 5.49 -2.36
C SER A 191 0.63 4.08 -2.34
N GLY A 192 1.88 3.90 -2.76
CA GLY A 192 2.59 2.62 -2.66
C GLY A 192 3.08 2.27 -1.25
N ASN A 193 2.97 3.17 -0.27
CA ASN A 193 3.27 2.89 1.14
C ASN A 193 2.59 3.89 2.08
N PHE A 194 1.38 3.57 2.53
CA PHE A 194 0.70 4.36 3.57
C PHE A 194 -0.32 3.51 4.33
N ALA A 195 -0.83 4.03 5.43
CA ALA A 195 -1.91 3.39 6.16
C ALA A 195 -2.94 4.41 6.67
N ILE A 196 -4.19 4.01 6.73
CA ILE A 196 -5.32 4.87 7.11
C ILE A 196 -6.32 4.09 7.97
N ARG A 197 -6.98 4.74 8.93
CA ARG A 197 -8.12 4.11 9.62
C ARG A 197 -9.24 3.85 8.64
N VAL A 198 -9.89 2.68 8.76
CA VAL A 198 -11.06 2.33 7.93
C VAL A 198 -12.12 3.42 8.01
N GLY A 199 -12.46 3.90 9.21
CA GLY A 199 -13.45 4.96 9.40
C GLY A 199 -13.09 6.27 8.71
N GLU A 200 -11.81 6.66 8.70
CA GLU A 200 -11.35 7.85 7.98
C GLU A 200 -11.45 7.64 6.45
N PHE A 201 -11.04 6.47 5.95
CA PHE A 201 -11.12 6.12 4.54
C PHE A 201 -12.57 6.13 4.03
N VAL A 202 -13.50 5.58 4.82
CA VAL A 202 -14.94 5.60 4.53
C VAL A 202 -15.50 7.03 4.58
N ALA A 203 -15.11 7.83 5.58
CA ALA A 203 -15.59 9.19 5.75
C ALA A 203 -15.22 10.09 4.56
N VAL A 204 -14.03 9.91 3.98
CA VAL A 204 -13.60 10.66 2.79
C VAL A 204 -14.04 10.00 1.47
N ASN A 205 -14.84 8.94 1.52
CA ASN A 205 -15.32 8.19 0.36
C ASN A 205 -14.20 7.50 -0.46
N GLY A 206 -13.10 7.09 0.18
CA GLY A 206 -11.99 6.38 -0.46
C GLY A 206 -11.15 7.23 -1.42
N PHE A 207 -10.51 6.60 -2.40
CA PHE A 207 -9.86 7.31 -3.52
C PHE A 207 -10.91 7.88 -4.49
N ASP A 208 -10.60 9.01 -5.13
CA ASP A 208 -11.48 9.57 -6.18
C ASP A 208 -11.27 8.83 -7.50
N GLU A 209 -12.27 8.05 -7.91
CA GLU A 209 -12.28 7.24 -9.13
C GLU A 209 -12.38 8.08 -10.41
N MET A 210 -12.51 9.41 -10.27
CA MET A 210 -12.33 10.35 -11.39
C MET A 210 -10.86 10.54 -11.79
N TYR A 211 -9.90 10.06 -11.00
CA TYR A 211 -8.50 9.99 -11.41
C TYR A 211 -8.26 8.81 -12.34
N GLU A 212 -7.74 9.12 -13.53
CA GLU A 212 -7.41 8.16 -14.57
C GLU A 212 -5.97 8.38 -15.05
N GLY A 213 -5.31 7.30 -15.45
CA GLY A 213 -3.95 7.37 -15.94
C GLY A 213 -2.97 7.67 -14.81
N TYR A 214 -2.10 8.66 -15.01
CA TYR A 214 -0.96 8.90 -14.14
C TYR A 214 -1.19 10.06 -13.14
N GLY A 215 -1.17 9.71 -11.85
CA GLY A 215 -0.77 10.55 -10.73
C GLY A 215 -1.85 11.39 -10.05
N GLN A 216 -1.50 11.84 -8.84
CA GLN A 216 -2.24 12.78 -7.97
C GLN A 216 -3.50 12.22 -7.29
N GLU A 217 -3.89 10.97 -7.51
CA GLU A 217 -5.00 10.33 -6.79
C GLU A 217 -4.68 10.19 -5.29
N ASP A 218 -3.40 10.00 -4.98
CA ASP A 218 -2.87 9.85 -3.64
C ASP A 218 -2.78 11.19 -2.90
N ASP A 219 -2.19 12.19 -3.55
CA ASP A 219 -2.12 13.55 -3.03
C ASP A 219 -3.54 14.13 -2.82
N ASP A 220 -4.53 13.75 -3.64
CA ASP A 220 -5.95 14.10 -3.44
C ASP A 220 -6.53 13.46 -2.18
N LEU A 221 -6.36 12.14 -1.99
CA LEU A 221 -6.79 11.45 -0.77
C LEU A 221 -6.20 12.12 0.48
N GLY A 222 -4.89 12.42 0.47
CA GLY A 222 -4.23 13.11 1.58
C GLY A 222 -4.79 14.52 1.85
N ARG A 223 -5.20 15.25 0.79
CA ARG A 223 -5.87 16.55 0.93
C ARG A 223 -7.25 16.43 1.55
N ARG A 224 -8.02 15.44 1.13
CA ARG A 224 -9.38 15.17 1.62
C ARG A 224 -9.40 14.76 3.08
N VAL A 225 -8.53 13.85 3.50
CA VAL A 225 -8.33 13.48 4.92
C VAL A 225 -7.99 14.71 5.78
N TYR A 226 -7.10 15.57 5.30
CA TYR A 226 -6.79 16.80 6.03
C TYR A 226 -7.98 17.76 6.11
N LYS A 227 -8.73 17.93 5.01
CA LYS A 227 -9.91 18.80 4.95
C LYS A 227 -11.05 18.28 5.85
N HIS A 228 -11.16 16.96 6.00
CA HIS A 228 -12.03 16.29 6.97
C HIS A 228 -11.58 16.52 8.43
N GLY A 229 -10.33 16.96 8.65
CA GLY A 229 -9.77 17.21 9.96
C GLY A 229 -9.05 16.00 10.58
N GLY A 230 -8.69 15.01 9.75
CA GLY A 230 -7.91 13.83 10.10
C GLY A 230 -6.47 14.18 10.48
N ARG A 231 -5.95 13.52 11.52
CA ARG A 231 -4.57 13.72 11.99
C ARG A 231 -3.63 12.78 11.24
N ALA A 232 -2.76 13.35 10.42
CA ALA A 232 -1.65 12.61 9.81
C ALA A 232 -0.40 12.55 10.72
N VAL A 233 0.37 11.46 10.62
CA VAL A 233 1.73 11.32 11.15
C VAL A 233 2.64 10.70 10.10
N MET A 234 3.95 10.98 10.16
CA MET A 234 4.91 10.47 9.18
C MET A 234 5.59 9.20 9.70
N GLY A 235 5.69 8.18 8.84
CA GLY A 235 6.39 6.92 9.07
C GLY A 235 7.49 6.67 8.02
N VAL A 236 8.06 7.72 7.44
CA VAL A 236 9.01 7.63 6.29
C VAL A 236 10.27 6.85 6.62
N ASP A 237 10.74 6.93 7.86
CA ASP A 237 11.95 6.25 8.36
C ASP A 237 11.64 5.07 9.29
N GLN A 238 10.37 4.66 9.38
CA GLN A 238 9.88 3.63 10.30
C GLN A 238 9.12 2.52 9.57
N CYS A 239 8.20 2.86 8.69
CA CYS A 239 7.39 1.92 7.92
C CYS A 239 8.08 1.64 6.57
N LEU A 240 9.21 0.94 6.61
CA LEU A 240 10.08 0.81 5.45
C LEU A 240 9.52 -0.17 4.42
N VAL A 241 9.74 0.17 3.15
CA VAL A 241 9.32 -0.57 1.97
C VAL A 241 10.43 -0.46 0.93
N PHE A 242 10.71 -1.56 0.24
CA PHE A 242 11.65 -1.63 -0.88
C PHE A 242 10.86 -1.57 -2.19
N HIS A 243 10.94 -0.44 -2.89
CA HIS A 243 10.33 -0.27 -4.20
C HIS A 243 11.24 -0.88 -5.24
N GLN A 244 10.86 -2.07 -5.72
CA GLN A 244 11.59 -2.85 -6.70
C GLN A 244 11.65 -2.11 -8.03
N TRP A 245 12.82 -2.10 -8.65
CA TRP A 245 13.06 -1.37 -9.89
C TRP A 245 12.18 -1.87 -11.02
N HIS A 246 11.68 -0.94 -11.81
CA HIS A 246 11.07 -1.23 -13.10
C HIS A 246 11.18 -0.01 -14.04
N PRO A 247 11.04 -0.21 -15.37
CA PRO A 247 10.96 0.90 -16.31
C PRO A 247 9.78 1.83 -15.96
N THR A 248 10.02 3.14 -15.96
CA THR A 248 8.98 4.12 -15.63
C THR A 248 7.90 4.15 -16.72
N ARG A 249 6.65 4.28 -16.30
CA ARG A 249 5.50 4.53 -17.18
C ARG A 249 5.00 5.98 -17.07
N GLN A 250 5.78 6.83 -16.41
CA GLN A 250 5.48 8.24 -16.26
C GLN A 250 5.45 8.90 -17.65
N PRO A 251 4.39 9.64 -18.00
CA PRO A 251 4.32 10.32 -19.29
C PRO A 251 5.37 11.43 -19.35
N GLY A 252 5.97 11.63 -20.53
CA GLY A 252 6.98 12.68 -20.74
C GLY A 252 6.45 14.10 -20.47
N ALA A 253 5.16 14.34 -20.72
CA ALA A 253 4.48 15.61 -20.45
C ALA A 253 3.57 15.52 -19.21
N LEU A 254 4.19 15.45 -18.02
CA LEU A 254 3.48 15.32 -16.73
C LEU A 254 2.34 16.33 -16.52
N GLU A 255 2.50 17.56 -16.97
CA GLU A 255 1.50 18.61 -16.77
C GLU A 255 0.19 18.33 -17.50
N THR A 256 0.24 17.54 -18.57
CA THR A 256 -0.91 17.15 -19.39
C THR A 256 -1.55 15.84 -18.95
N ALA A 257 -0.93 15.12 -18.00
CA ALA A 257 -1.47 13.85 -17.51
C ALA A 257 -2.90 14.04 -16.94
N PRO A 258 -3.86 13.17 -17.25
CA PRO A 258 -5.26 13.35 -16.84
C PRO A 258 -5.45 13.53 -15.33
N GLY A 259 -4.71 12.78 -14.52
CA GLY A 259 -4.70 12.92 -13.06
C GLY A 259 -4.20 14.29 -12.57
N VAL A 260 -3.17 14.85 -13.22
CA VAL A 260 -2.68 16.21 -12.92
C VAL A 260 -3.72 17.28 -13.30
N GLN A 261 -4.41 17.11 -14.41
CA GLN A 261 -5.50 17.99 -14.81
C GLN A 261 -6.70 17.89 -13.86
N ARG A 262 -7.06 16.68 -13.42
CA ARG A 262 -8.09 16.46 -12.40
C ARG A 262 -7.71 17.16 -11.08
N PHE A 263 -6.45 17.08 -10.66
CA PHE A 263 -5.97 17.67 -9.41
C PHE A 263 -6.01 19.20 -9.34
N LYS A 264 -6.02 19.87 -10.50
CA LYS A 264 -6.20 21.32 -10.62
C LYS A 264 -7.66 21.76 -10.42
N LYS A 265 -8.62 20.85 -10.63
CA LYS A 265 -10.05 21.14 -10.45
C LYS A 265 -10.41 21.24 -8.97
N PRO A 266 -11.54 21.89 -8.63
CA PRO A 266 -12.07 21.88 -7.27
C PRO A 266 -12.26 20.45 -6.73
N PHE A 267 -12.11 20.31 -5.41
CA PHE A 267 -12.21 19.03 -4.71
C PHE A 267 -13.00 19.19 -3.38
N GLY A 268 -13.75 18.16 -3.02
CA GLY A 268 -14.57 18.07 -1.82
C GLY A 268 -13.79 17.62 -0.58
N ILE A 269 -14.52 17.31 0.50
CA ILE A 269 -14.01 16.44 1.57
C ILE A 269 -14.12 14.98 1.14
N GLU A 270 -15.24 14.63 0.50
CA GLU A 270 -15.46 13.31 -0.08
C GLU A 270 -14.96 13.27 -1.53
N ALA A 271 -14.53 12.08 -1.96
CA ALA A 271 -14.31 11.78 -3.36
C ALA A 271 -15.59 12.00 -4.19
N GLU A 272 -15.46 12.51 -5.41
CA GLU A 272 -16.59 12.69 -6.33
C GLU A 272 -17.19 11.35 -6.76
N ARG A 273 -16.33 10.38 -7.09
CA ARG A 273 -16.68 8.97 -7.27
C ARG A 273 -15.79 8.15 -6.36
N GLY A 274 -16.37 7.28 -5.54
CA GLY A 274 -15.61 6.58 -4.51
C GLY A 274 -16.33 5.34 -4.00
N LEU A 275 -16.10 4.98 -2.74
CA LEU A 275 -16.70 3.78 -2.13
C LEU A 275 -18.24 3.76 -2.20
N LYS A 276 -18.88 4.88 -1.88
CA LYS A 276 -20.34 5.05 -1.79
C LYS A 276 -21.01 5.13 -3.16
N ASN A 277 -20.28 5.61 -4.17
CA ASN A 277 -20.78 5.88 -5.51
C ASN A 277 -19.69 5.60 -6.56
N PRO A 278 -19.34 4.31 -6.76
CA PRO A 278 -18.24 3.93 -7.64
C PRO A 278 -18.45 4.46 -9.05
N LYS A 279 -17.36 4.82 -9.72
CA LYS A 279 -17.39 5.05 -11.15
C LYS A 279 -17.63 3.71 -11.85
N GLU A 280 -18.36 3.74 -12.96
CA GLU A 280 -18.64 2.56 -13.77
C GLU A 280 -17.34 1.81 -14.12
N GLN A 281 -17.36 0.50 -13.91
CA GLN A 281 -16.22 -0.39 -14.09
C GLN A 281 -16.70 -1.83 -14.33
N PRO A 282 -15.88 -2.69 -14.95
CA PRO A 282 -16.11 -4.12 -14.96
C PRO A 282 -16.30 -4.65 -13.54
N MET A 283 -17.31 -5.51 -13.36
CA MET A 283 -17.70 -6.01 -12.04
C MET A 283 -16.53 -6.72 -11.35
N PRO A 284 -16.01 -6.21 -10.22
CA PRO A 284 -14.91 -6.84 -9.51
C PRO A 284 -15.32 -8.16 -8.87
N ARG A 285 -14.63 -9.26 -9.20
CA ARG A 285 -14.85 -10.57 -8.59
C ARG A 285 -13.93 -10.73 -7.38
N VAL A 286 -14.47 -11.29 -6.30
CA VAL A 286 -13.72 -11.59 -5.08
C VAL A 286 -13.71 -13.10 -4.86
N GLU A 287 -12.54 -13.65 -4.61
CA GLU A 287 -12.35 -15.05 -4.24
C GLU A 287 -11.28 -15.15 -3.15
N VAL A 288 -11.38 -16.15 -2.29
CA VAL A 288 -10.33 -16.45 -1.30
C VAL A 288 -9.40 -17.51 -1.89
N VAL A 289 -8.10 -17.24 -1.88
CA VAL A 289 -7.07 -18.16 -2.38
C VAL A 289 -6.02 -18.43 -1.30
N GLY A 290 -5.42 -19.61 -1.34
CA GLY A 290 -4.48 -20.07 -0.31
C GLY A 290 -5.18 -20.41 1.01
N GLU A 291 -4.42 -20.96 1.95
CA GLU A 291 -4.88 -21.30 3.29
C GLU A 291 -3.90 -20.72 4.30
N ARG A 292 -4.40 -20.23 5.44
CA ARG A 292 -3.51 -19.86 6.55
C ARG A 292 -2.88 -21.14 7.10
N ALA A 293 -1.54 -21.20 7.08
CA ALA A 293 -0.81 -22.23 7.79
C ALA A 293 -1.30 -22.25 9.25
N ARG A 294 -1.75 -23.41 9.73
CA ARG A 294 -2.15 -23.58 11.13
C ARG A 294 -0.96 -23.18 12.01
N ALA A 295 -1.20 -22.32 13.00
CA ALA A 295 -0.19 -21.96 13.98
C ALA A 295 0.29 -23.25 14.68
N GLY A 296 1.45 -23.77 14.29
CA GLY A 296 1.98 -25.06 14.78
C GLY A 296 2.72 -25.94 13.76
N GLY A 297 2.80 -25.57 12.49
CA GLY A 297 3.61 -26.30 11.50
C GLY A 297 5.08 -25.90 11.54
N ASP A 298 5.90 -26.68 12.23
CA ASP A 298 7.36 -26.64 12.21
C ASP A 298 7.90 -26.62 10.76
N LEU A 299 8.59 -25.55 10.36
CA LEU A 299 9.38 -25.49 9.11
C LEU A 299 10.75 -26.19 9.28
N GLY A 300 10.86 -27.12 10.23
CA GLY A 300 11.99 -28.02 10.41
C GLY A 300 12.05 -29.11 9.34
N GLY A 301 12.52 -28.76 8.14
CA GLY A 301 12.99 -29.73 7.16
C GLY A 301 14.14 -30.55 7.73
N ARG A 302 13.84 -31.74 8.25
CA ARG A 302 14.83 -32.78 8.56
C ARG A 302 15.55 -33.17 7.27
N VAL A 303 16.82 -32.79 7.16
CA VAL A 303 17.78 -33.44 6.27
C VAL A 303 18.11 -34.79 6.89
N THR A 304 17.46 -35.84 6.42
CA THR A 304 17.87 -37.23 6.71
C THR A 304 19.01 -37.55 5.76
N ILE A 305 20.25 -37.49 6.26
CA ILE A 305 21.40 -38.09 5.57
C ILE A 305 21.41 -39.56 6.01
N GLY A 306 21.03 -40.45 5.10
CA GLY A 306 21.16 -41.89 5.27
C GLY A 306 22.64 -42.30 5.25
N ALA A 307 22.91 -43.39 5.98
CA ALA A 307 24.21 -44.00 6.21
C ALA A 307 24.99 -44.37 4.93
#